data_AF-A0A3B0P0J4-F1
#
_entry.id   AF-A0A3B0P0J4-F1
#
_cell.length_a   1.000
_cell.length_b   1.000
_cell.length_c   1.000
_cell.angle_alpha   90.00
_cell.angle_beta   90.00
_cell.angle_gamma   90.00
#
_symmetry.space_group_name_H-M   'P 1'
#
loop_
_entity.id
_entity.type
_entity.pdbx_description
1 polymer ?
#
loop_
_entity_poly.entity_id
_entity_poly.type
_entity_poly.pdbx_seq_one_letter_code
_entity_poly.pdbx_strand_id
1 'polypeptide(L)'
;MERQTSKVIGQFKKILWQSSDSKTLIVSFYIKKNDDLNPVSLNKYEGISITFKNNLFADSKIVFEEQDYQLSLIKNQVSKYPDSYLIDLSSEILPIKNKETEINKLNYLVRVLRLPIFKKLVDSKAGILVNELKEDLFFKIIKNQRINGSLFGIEEETW
;
A
#
# COMPACT_ATOMS: atom_id res chain seq x y z
N MET A 1 11.06 -9.53 32.46
CA MET A 1 10.96 -8.29 31.65
C MET A 1 10.02 -8.59 30.50
N GLU A 2 8.86 -7.95 30.46
CA GLU A 2 7.99 -7.99 29.29
C GLU A 2 8.76 -7.44 28.10
N ARG A 3 8.73 -8.15 26.98
CA ARG A 3 9.40 -7.67 25.76
C ARG A 3 8.56 -6.50 25.25
N GLN A 4 9.18 -5.34 25.16
CA GLN A 4 8.54 -4.15 24.60
C GLN A 4 8.31 -4.39 23.11
N THR A 5 7.05 -4.41 22.71
CA THR A 5 6.60 -4.62 21.33
C THR A 5 6.11 -3.30 20.75
N SER A 6 6.56 -2.96 19.55
CA SER A 6 6.17 -1.78 18.79
C SER A 6 5.20 -2.16 17.68
N LYS A 7 4.08 -1.46 17.55
CA LYS A 7 3.10 -1.67 16.47
C LYS A 7 3.29 -0.65 15.36
N VAL A 8 3.65 -1.11 14.17
CA VAL A 8 3.95 -0.25 13.01
C VAL A 8 3.10 -0.60 11.81
N ILE A 9 2.94 0.35 10.90
CA ILE A 9 2.32 0.15 9.59
C ILE A 9 3.34 0.52 8.51
N GLY A 10 3.44 -0.30 7.48
CA GLY A 10 4.40 -0.08 6.42
C GLY A 10 4.34 -1.12 5.32
N GLN A 11 5.39 -1.19 4.50
CA GLN A 11 5.47 -2.06 3.34
C GLN A 11 6.76 -2.86 3.32
N PHE A 12 6.67 -4.14 2.97
CA PHE A 12 7.85 -4.93 2.63
C PHE A 12 8.39 -4.44 1.29
N LYS A 13 9.70 -4.16 1.22
CA LYS A 13 10.35 -3.63 0.01
C LYS A 13 11.15 -4.69 -0.74
N LYS A 14 12.06 -5.36 -0.03
CA LYS A 14 12.88 -6.42 -0.62
C LYS A 14 13.46 -7.36 0.42
N ILE A 15 13.87 -8.54 -0.03
CA ILE A 15 14.72 -9.45 0.74
C ILE A 15 16.14 -8.87 0.74
N LEU A 16 16.73 -8.76 1.93
CA LEU A 16 18.12 -8.35 2.11
C LEU A 16 19.06 -9.54 2.17
N TRP A 17 18.60 -10.63 2.82
CA TRP A 17 19.38 -11.85 2.98
C TRP A 17 18.46 -13.04 3.33
N GLN A 18 18.86 -14.24 2.94
CA GLN A 18 18.17 -15.50 3.25
C GLN A 18 19.21 -16.58 3.60
N SER A 19 18.92 -17.40 4.61
CA SER A 19 19.75 -18.57 4.93
C SER A 19 19.62 -19.65 3.86
N SER A 20 20.66 -20.49 3.71
CA SER A 20 20.66 -21.58 2.72
C SER A 20 19.51 -22.57 2.90
N ASP A 21 19.05 -22.76 4.15
CA ASP A 21 17.92 -23.62 4.49
C ASP A 21 16.56 -22.89 4.45
N SER A 22 16.55 -21.61 4.03
CA SER A 22 15.38 -20.73 3.96
C SER A 22 14.65 -20.46 5.28
N LYS A 23 15.14 -20.98 6.41
CA LYS A 23 14.50 -20.82 7.72
C LYS A 23 14.61 -19.42 8.28
N THR A 24 15.66 -18.70 7.93
CA THR A 24 15.89 -17.32 8.37
C THR A 24 15.90 -16.40 7.17
N LEU A 25 15.11 -15.33 7.26
CA LEU A 25 14.99 -14.34 6.21
C LEU A 25 15.08 -12.95 6.83
N ILE A 26 15.89 -12.07 6.23
CA ILE A 26 15.97 -10.66 6.61
C ILE A 26 15.38 -9.85 5.47
N VAL A 27 14.37 -9.04 5.77
CA VAL A 27 13.68 -8.20 4.79
C VAL A 27 13.74 -6.74 5.19
N SER A 28 13.74 -5.88 4.18
CA SER A 28 13.59 -4.44 4.34
C SER A 28 12.11 -4.09 4.44
N PHE A 29 11.76 -3.27 5.42
CA PHE A 29 10.40 -2.78 5.63
C PHE A 29 10.42 -1.25 5.74
N TYR A 30 9.66 -0.58 4.89
CA TYR A 30 9.47 0.87 4.91
C TYR A 30 8.36 1.23 5.88
N ILE A 31 8.60 2.16 6.81
CA ILE A 31 7.64 2.55 7.84
C ILE A 31 6.80 3.73 7.33
N LYS A 32 5.49 3.51 7.20
CA LYS A 32 4.51 4.59 6.88
C LYS A 32 3.94 5.22 8.14
N LYS A 33 3.68 4.42 9.17
CA LYS A 33 3.23 4.88 10.49
C LYS A 33 4.03 4.16 11.56
N ASN A 34 4.67 4.95 12.41
CA ASN A 34 5.41 4.45 13.56
C ASN A 34 4.50 4.33 14.79
N ASP A 35 4.94 3.59 15.81
CA ASP A 35 4.24 3.49 17.09
C ASP A 35 4.47 4.79 17.88
N ASP A 36 3.38 5.44 18.32
CA ASP A 36 3.45 6.72 19.02
C ASP A 36 4.02 6.59 20.45
N LEU A 37 3.85 5.43 21.09
CA LEU A 37 4.30 5.16 22.46
C LEU A 37 5.68 4.50 22.48
N ASN A 38 5.94 3.60 21.53
CA ASN A 38 7.15 2.79 21.47
C ASN A 38 7.78 2.84 20.06
N PRO A 39 8.27 3.99 19.59
CA PRO A 39 8.69 4.15 18.21
C PRO A 39 9.87 3.25 17.85
N VAL A 40 9.83 2.67 16.66
CA VAL A 40 10.99 1.98 16.10
C VAL A 40 12.00 3.00 15.56
N SER A 41 13.28 2.75 15.82
CA SER A 41 14.38 3.51 15.23
C SER A 41 14.49 3.20 13.74
N LEU A 42 14.47 4.24 12.92
CA LEU A 42 14.54 4.16 11.46
C LEU A 42 15.97 4.41 10.96
N ASN A 43 16.30 3.85 9.80
CA ASN A 43 17.50 4.24 9.07
C ASN A 43 17.26 5.50 8.21
N LYS A 44 18.29 5.94 7.48
CA LYS A 44 18.26 7.12 6.60
C LYS A 44 17.22 7.08 5.47
N TYR A 45 16.61 5.92 5.22
CA TYR A 45 15.57 5.73 4.19
C TYR A 45 14.20 5.45 4.82
N GLU A 46 14.00 5.82 6.09
CA GLU A 46 12.77 5.62 6.85
C GLU A 46 12.35 4.13 6.95
N GLY A 47 13.34 3.24 6.81
CA GLY A 47 13.13 1.80 6.84
C GLY A 47 13.76 1.14 8.06
N ILE A 48 13.40 -0.12 8.23
CA ILE A 48 13.99 -1.04 9.21
C ILE A 48 14.30 -2.38 8.54
N SER A 49 15.17 -3.16 9.18
CA SER A 49 15.41 -4.57 8.85
C SER A 49 14.61 -5.47 9.80
N ILE A 50 13.85 -6.40 9.23
CA ILE A 50 13.03 -7.35 9.98
C ILE A 50 13.55 -8.75 9.72
N THR A 51 13.84 -9.50 10.79
CA THR A 51 14.24 -10.90 10.71
C THR A 51 13.06 -11.82 10.99
N PHE A 52 12.76 -12.68 10.02
CA PHE A 52 11.86 -13.82 10.13
C PHE A 52 12.67 -15.07 10.44
N LYS A 53 12.11 -15.96 11.26
CA LYS A 53 12.69 -17.28 11.59
C LYS A 53 11.66 -18.37 11.33
N ASN A 54 12.09 -19.63 11.26
CA ASN A 54 11.24 -20.81 11.18
C ASN A 54 10.18 -20.77 10.06
N ASN A 55 10.56 -20.34 8.86
CA ASN A 55 9.68 -20.30 7.66
C ASN A 55 8.42 -19.41 7.73
N LEU A 56 8.23 -18.61 8.78
CA LEU A 56 7.04 -17.75 8.95
C LEU A 56 6.73 -16.85 7.75
N PHE A 57 7.76 -16.47 7.00
CA PHE A 57 7.61 -15.70 5.78
C PHE A 57 6.80 -16.45 4.70
N ALA A 58 7.05 -17.75 4.53
CA ALA A 58 6.37 -18.56 3.52
C ALA A 58 4.86 -18.69 3.80
N ASP A 59 4.48 -18.79 5.06
CA ASP A 59 3.08 -18.95 5.47
C ASP A 59 2.29 -17.63 5.38
N SER A 60 3.00 -16.50 5.50
CA SER A 60 2.39 -15.16 5.59
C SER A 60 1.95 -14.53 4.25
N LYS A 61 2.17 -15.21 3.11
CA LYS A 61 1.77 -14.75 1.75
C LYS A 61 2.08 -13.27 1.48
N ILE A 62 3.23 -12.79 1.97
CA ILE A 62 3.62 -11.39 1.85
C ILE A 62 3.87 -11.02 0.39
N VAL A 63 3.20 -9.97 -0.06
CA VAL A 63 3.42 -9.30 -1.35
C VAL A 63 4.26 -8.04 -1.13
N PHE A 64 5.38 -7.94 -1.83
CA PHE A 64 6.29 -6.79 -1.76
C PHE A 64 5.71 -5.57 -2.49
N GLU A 65 5.97 -4.38 -1.96
CA GLU A 65 5.69 -3.05 -2.52
C GLU A 65 4.21 -2.70 -2.80
N GLU A 66 3.33 -3.68 -2.87
CA GLU A 66 1.94 -3.51 -3.28
C GLU A 66 0.99 -3.27 -2.10
N GLN A 67 1.30 -3.85 -0.94
CA GLN A 67 0.39 -3.90 0.20
C GLN A 67 1.01 -3.34 1.47
N ASP A 68 0.17 -2.62 2.23
CA ASP A 68 0.51 -2.17 3.56
C ASP A 68 0.19 -3.27 4.57
N TYR A 69 1.07 -3.44 5.55
CA TYR A 69 0.93 -4.42 6.62
C TYR A 69 1.04 -3.74 7.96
N GLN A 70 0.23 -4.19 8.92
CA GLN A 70 0.42 -3.89 10.32
C GLN A 70 1.24 -4.99 10.97
N LEU A 71 2.34 -4.61 11.64
CA LEU A 71 3.27 -5.53 12.27
C LEU A 71 3.48 -5.18 13.74
N SER A 72 3.60 -6.22 14.57
CA SER A 72 4.16 -6.13 15.92
C SER A 72 5.63 -6.53 15.88
N LEU A 73 6.50 -5.65 16.35
CA LEU A 73 7.95 -5.79 16.25
C LEU A 73 8.62 -5.77 17.62
N ILE A 74 9.64 -6.60 17.78
CA ILE A 74 10.49 -6.65 18.97
C ILE A 74 11.89 -6.24 18.56
N LYS A 75 12.52 -5.31 19.29
CA LYS A 75 13.88 -4.88 19.00
C LYS A 75 14.86 -6.06 19.06
N ASN A 76 15.68 -6.22 18.02
CA ASN A 76 16.67 -7.28 17.98
C ASN A 76 17.90 -6.90 18.83
N GLN A 77 17.87 -7.27 20.11
CA GLN A 77 18.93 -6.95 21.08
C GLN A 77 20.30 -7.57 20.74
N VAL A 78 20.35 -8.57 19.87
CA VAL A 78 21.61 -9.22 19.44
C VAL A 78 22.26 -8.47 18.28
N SER A 79 21.49 -7.67 17.54
CA SER A 79 22.00 -6.92 16.41
C SER A 79 22.78 -5.69 16.86
N LYS A 80 23.88 -5.40 16.15
CA LYS A 80 24.61 -4.14 16.32
C LYS A 80 23.89 -2.95 15.67
N TYR A 81 22.88 -3.21 14.83
CA TYR A 81 22.16 -2.20 14.09
C TYR A 81 20.89 -1.77 14.83
N PRO A 82 20.69 -0.45 15.07
CA PRO A 82 19.56 0.06 15.83
C PRO A 82 18.21 -0.08 15.11
N ASP A 83 18.22 -0.19 13.78
CA ASP A 83 17.07 -0.37 12.92
C ASP A 83 16.75 -1.86 12.66
N SER A 84 17.24 -2.76 13.52
CA SER A 84 17.05 -4.20 13.40
C SER A 84 16.02 -4.75 14.38
N TYR A 85 15.02 -5.44 13.85
CA TYR A 85 13.86 -5.94 14.59
C TYR A 85 13.56 -7.40 14.24
N LEU A 86 12.86 -8.06 15.16
CA LEU A 86 12.25 -9.37 15.00
C LEU A 86 10.74 -9.21 14.93
N ILE A 87 10.05 -10.10 14.22
CA ILE A 87 8.58 -10.17 14.32
C ILE A 87 8.18 -10.80 15.65
N ASP A 88 7.16 -10.21 16.28
CA ASP A 88 6.48 -10.83 17.41
C ASP A 88 5.58 -11.96 16.92
N LEU A 89 5.97 -13.20 17.21
CA LEU A 89 5.29 -14.41 16.75
C LEU A 89 3.92 -14.63 17.40
N SER A 90 3.65 -13.91 18.50
CA SER A 90 2.34 -13.95 19.16
C SER A 90 1.31 -13.06 18.46
N SER A 91 1.73 -12.25 17.50
CA SER A 91 0.89 -11.30 16.77
C SER A 91 0.76 -11.69 15.31
N GLU A 92 -0.46 -11.64 14.76
CA GLU A 92 -0.68 -11.86 13.33
C GLU A 92 -0.08 -10.73 12.49
N ILE A 93 0.46 -11.09 11.32
CA ILE A 93 0.83 -10.14 10.26
C ILE A 93 -0.46 -9.82 9.51
N LEU A 94 -0.99 -8.60 9.72
CA LEU A 94 -2.28 -8.23 9.17
C LEU A 94 -2.12 -7.40 7.90
N PRO A 95 -2.53 -7.91 6.73
CA PRO A 95 -2.65 -7.09 5.52
C PRO A 95 -3.71 -6.01 5.73
N ILE A 96 -3.32 -4.74 5.55
CA ILE A 96 -4.25 -3.63 5.57
C ILE A 96 -4.89 -3.54 4.19
N LYS A 97 -6.21 -3.74 4.12
CA LYS A 97 -6.97 -3.44 2.91
C LYS A 97 -7.07 -1.93 2.75
N ASN A 98 -6.14 -1.33 2.00
CA ASN A 98 -6.29 0.05 1.56
C ASN A 98 -7.44 0.13 0.56
N LYS A 99 -8.62 0.58 1.01
CA LYS A 99 -9.68 1.02 0.09
C LYS A 99 -9.26 2.25 -0.72
N GLU A 100 -8.27 3.01 -0.25
CA GLU A 100 -7.77 4.23 -0.92
C GLU A 100 -6.86 3.96 -2.13
N THR A 101 -6.24 2.79 -2.25
CA THR A 101 -5.27 2.51 -3.33
C THR A 101 -5.92 2.41 -4.71
N GLU A 102 -7.17 1.95 -4.82
CA GLU A 102 -7.87 1.94 -6.12
C GLU A 102 -8.20 3.36 -6.60
N ILE A 103 -8.68 4.23 -5.71
CA ILE A 103 -9.00 5.62 -6.05
C ILE A 103 -7.71 6.39 -6.40
N ASN A 104 -6.63 6.18 -5.63
CA ASN A 104 -5.34 6.81 -5.90
C ASN A 104 -4.68 6.33 -7.19
N LYS A 105 -4.81 5.04 -7.54
CA LYS A 105 -4.33 4.52 -8.83
C LYS A 105 -5.03 5.19 -10.01
N LEU A 106 -6.27 5.62 -9.87
CA LEU A 106 -7.05 6.22 -10.96
C LEU A 106 -7.01 7.76 -10.98
N ASN A 107 -6.33 8.41 -10.04
CA ASN A 107 -6.22 9.87 -10.00
C ASN A 107 -5.59 10.46 -11.28
N TYR A 108 -4.75 9.70 -12.00
CA TYR A 108 -4.23 10.16 -13.29
C TYR A 108 -5.37 10.34 -14.32
N LEU A 109 -6.39 9.48 -14.32
CA LEU A 109 -7.55 9.62 -15.22
C LEU A 109 -8.36 10.86 -14.87
N VAL A 110 -8.54 11.15 -13.57
CA VAL A 110 -9.19 12.39 -13.12
C VAL A 110 -8.39 13.60 -13.62
N ARG A 111 -7.05 13.58 -13.54
CA ARG A 111 -6.20 14.66 -14.08
C ARG A 111 -6.31 14.80 -15.60
N VAL A 112 -6.37 13.69 -16.34
CA VAL A 112 -6.56 13.69 -17.80
C VAL A 112 -7.91 14.32 -18.16
N LEU A 113 -8.97 13.93 -17.46
CA LEU A 113 -10.33 14.47 -17.68
C LEU A 113 -10.47 15.95 -17.30
N ARG A 114 -9.52 16.51 -16.54
CA ARG A 114 -9.44 17.94 -16.22
C ARG A 114 -8.59 18.74 -17.20
N LEU A 115 -7.99 18.10 -18.20
CA LEU A 115 -7.21 18.82 -19.19
C LEU A 115 -8.08 19.82 -19.97
N PRO A 116 -7.51 20.94 -20.46
CA PRO A 116 -8.25 21.96 -21.21
C PRO A 116 -8.90 21.49 -22.51
N ILE A 117 -8.71 20.25 -22.93
CA ILE A 117 -9.45 19.65 -24.06
C ILE A 117 -10.88 19.27 -23.65
N PHE A 118 -11.12 19.00 -22.35
CA PHE A 118 -12.42 18.65 -21.77
C PHE A 118 -13.07 19.84 -21.03
N LYS A 119 -13.02 21.05 -21.62
CA LYS A 119 -13.36 22.34 -20.95
C LYS A 119 -14.72 22.40 -20.25
N LYS A 120 -15.66 21.56 -20.67
CA LYS A 120 -17.04 21.56 -20.16
C LYS A 120 -17.31 20.48 -19.09
N LEU A 121 -16.32 19.65 -18.77
CA LEU A 121 -16.45 18.63 -17.73
C LEU A 121 -16.16 19.25 -16.35
N VAL A 122 -17.18 19.36 -15.50
CA VAL A 122 -17.02 19.85 -14.13
C VAL A 122 -16.18 18.86 -13.30
N ASP A 123 -15.29 19.37 -12.44
CA ASP A 123 -14.34 18.58 -11.64
C ASP A 123 -14.97 17.46 -10.80
N SER A 124 -16.19 17.68 -10.30
CA SER A 124 -16.96 16.68 -9.54
C SER A 124 -17.44 15.53 -10.41
N LYS A 125 -17.66 15.75 -11.71
CA LYS A 125 -18.11 14.75 -12.69
C LYS A 125 -16.99 13.84 -13.15
N ALA A 126 -15.77 14.38 -13.28
CA ALA A 126 -14.58 13.60 -13.60
C ALA A 126 -14.31 12.49 -12.56
N GLY A 127 -14.48 12.79 -11.27
CA GLY A 127 -14.31 11.80 -10.20
C GLY A 127 -15.35 10.67 -10.28
N ILE A 128 -16.61 11.00 -10.53
CA ILE A 128 -17.70 10.03 -10.66
C ILE A 128 -17.44 9.11 -11.86
N LEU A 129 -17.11 9.68 -13.02
CA LEU A 129 -16.80 8.94 -14.24
C LEU A 129 -15.69 7.90 -14.04
N VAL A 130 -14.59 8.32 -13.42
CA VAL A 130 -13.45 7.45 -13.15
C VAL A 130 -13.81 6.37 -12.12
N ASN A 131 -14.62 6.70 -11.11
CA ASN A 131 -15.02 5.71 -10.13
C ASN A 131 -15.94 4.63 -10.71
N GLU A 132 -16.87 5.00 -11.59
CA GLU A 132 -17.82 4.05 -12.19
C GLU A 132 -17.22 3.24 -13.34
N LEU A 133 -16.43 3.89 -14.21
CA LEU A 133 -15.92 3.24 -15.43
C LEU A 133 -14.51 2.66 -15.28
N LYS A 134 -13.76 3.07 -14.25
CA LYS A 134 -12.39 2.61 -13.92
C LYS A 134 -11.40 2.83 -15.07
N GLU A 135 -10.38 1.98 -15.20
CA GLU A 135 -9.27 2.12 -16.17
C GLU A 135 -9.74 2.12 -17.64
N ASP A 136 -10.83 1.41 -17.94
CA ASP A 136 -11.38 1.30 -19.30
C ASP A 136 -12.33 2.45 -19.70
N LEU A 137 -12.33 3.56 -18.95
CA LEU A 137 -13.26 4.67 -19.13
C LEU A 137 -13.46 5.06 -20.61
N PHE A 138 -12.40 5.40 -21.32
CA PHE A 138 -12.50 5.84 -22.72
C PHE A 138 -13.05 4.75 -23.64
N PHE A 139 -12.62 3.50 -23.44
CA PHE A 139 -13.09 2.38 -24.24
C PHE A 139 -14.58 2.12 -24.02
N LYS A 140 -15.03 2.14 -22.76
CA LYS A 140 -16.45 1.96 -22.40
C LYS A 140 -17.31 3.05 -22.98
N ILE A 141 -16.89 4.32 -22.89
CA ILE A 141 -17.61 5.46 -23.46
C ILE A 141 -17.75 5.32 -24.98
N ILE A 142 -16.66 4.95 -25.69
CA ILE A 142 -16.67 4.85 -27.15
C ILE A 142 -17.46 3.62 -27.65
N LYS A 143 -17.34 2.48 -26.97
CA LYS A 143 -17.91 1.20 -27.45
C LYS A 143 -19.34 0.95 -26.99
N ASN A 144 -19.74 1.49 -25.85
CA ASN A 144 -21.05 1.22 -25.27
C ASN A 144 -21.99 2.40 -25.48
N GLN A 145 -22.81 2.34 -26.53
CA GLN A 145 -23.83 3.35 -26.84
C GLN A 145 -24.89 3.53 -25.74
N ARG A 146 -24.94 2.66 -24.72
CA ARG A 146 -25.82 2.82 -23.55
C ARG A 146 -25.23 3.74 -22.47
N ILE A 147 -23.95 4.06 -22.55
CA ILE A 147 -23.30 5.00 -21.63
C ILE A 147 -23.44 6.40 -22.22
N ASN A 148 -24.25 7.24 -21.57
CA ASN A 148 -24.47 8.62 -21.98
C ASN A 148 -24.18 9.59 -20.82
N GLY A 149 -24.06 10.86 -21.14
CA GLY A 149 -23.67 11.90 -20.17
C GLY A 149 -24.66 12.00 -19.00
N SER A 150 -25.95 11.78 -19.28
CA SER A 150 -27.01 11.91 -18.28
C SER A 150 -26.82 10.99 -17.07
N LEU A 151 -26.26 9.79 -17.25
CA LEU A 151 -25.95 8.84 -16.16
C LEU A 151 -24.99 9.41 -15.12
N PHE A 152 -24.16 10.36 -15.52
CA PHE A 152 -23.19 11.03 -14.66
C PHE A 152 -23.62 12.46 -14.32
N GLY A 153 -24.79 12.90 -14.81
CA GLY A 153 -25.29 14.26 -14.71
C GLY A 153 -24.46 15.26 -15.52
N ILE A 154 -24.04 14.85 -16.72
CA ILE A 154 -23.45 15.69 -17.77
C ILE A 154 -24.53 15.89 -18.82
N GLU A 155 -24.73 17.12 -19.27
CA GLU A 155 -25.69 17.42 -20.35
C GLU A 155 -25.27 16.75 -21.66
N GLU A 156 -26.21 16.20 -22.44
CA GLU A 156 -25.90 15.46 -23.68
C GLU A 156 -25.16 16.33 -24.72
N GLU A 157 -25.41 17.63 -24.75
CA GLU A 157 -24.70 18.57 -25.65
C GLU A 157 -23.23 18.81 -25.23
N THR A 158 -22.89 18.43 -24.00
CA THR A 158 -21.57 18.55 -23.40
C THR A 158 -20.80 17.22 -23.39
N TRP A 159 -21.53 16.10 -23.45
CA TRP A 159 -21.01 14.73 -23.49
C TRP A 159 -20.29 14.43 -24.81
#